data_AF-A0A8X6ILE3-F1
#
_entry.id   AF-A0A8X6ILE3-F1
#
_cell.length_a   1.000
_cell.length_b   1.000
_cell.length_c   1.000
_cell.angle_alpha   90.00
_cell.angle_beta   90.00
_cell.angle_gamma   90.00
#
_symmetry.space_group_name_H-M   'P 1'
#
loop_
_entity.id
_entity.type
_entity.pdbx_description
1 polymer ?
#
loop_
_entity_poly.entity_id
_entity_poly.type
_entity_poly.pdbx_seq_one_letter_code
_entity_poly.pdbx_strand_id
1 'polypeptide(L)'
;MEMIAIASGVTETYAENNFAETQKSASELKLLMNSFGVELFYYFLFARGVELLFYFITCTVLSIFAVYYGLTCEFIRHIYQQLLNKLKSNCFLQDMEDLIDIYGEIENCMSYMDEKLSLPAFLLVVMNMSGLFWASYKIAYFSDMNDCYFISMICFTIFHSSIQLLMIVSASITNESVNKMKCLVRRLPYLFPMHYGEIKFKLKQNLMQDNNLTLWKTYVIDRSLAIASLGVLLTYGFLIGNLRKDS
;
A
#
# COMPACT_ATOMS: atom_id res chain seq x y z
N MET A 1 64.96 38.85 53.35
CA MET A 1 64.39 39.11 52.00
C MET A 1 64.37 37.87 51.10
N GLU A 2 64.97 36.73 51.49
CA GLU A 2 65.02 35.51 50.66
C GLU A 2 63.80 34.58 50.79
N MET A 3 63.03 34.64 51.89
CA MET A 3 61.86 33.76 52.08
C MET A 3 60.64 34.13 51.20
N ILE A 4 60.60 35.32 50.62
CA ILE A 4 59.47 35.76 49.76
C ILE A 4 59.66 35.27 48.31
N ALA A 5 60.89 35.12 47.84
CA ALA A 5 61.18 34.66 46.48
C ALA A 5 60.94 33.16 46.29
N ILE A 6 61.14 32.35 47.34
CA ILE A 6 60.89 30.89 47.29
C ILE A 6 59.37 30.62 47.30
N ALA A 7 58.60 31.42 48.04
CA ALA A 7 57.15 31.27 48.08
C ALA A 7 56.47 31.62 46.73
N SER A 8 56.95 32.64 46.00
CA SER A 8 56.36 33.02 44.70
C SER A 8 56.67 31.99 43.60
N GLY A 9 57.89 31.43 43.58
CA GLY A 9 58.29 30.43 42.58
C GLY A 9 57.58 29.08 42.74
N VAL A 10 57.25 28.68 43.97
CA VAL A 10 56.47 27.45 44.25
C VAL A 10 55.00 27.64 43.86
N THR A 11 54.43 28.83 44.03
CA THR A 11 53.04 29.10 43.60
C THR A 11 52.88 29.18 42.08
N GLU A 12 53.87 29.70 41.34
CA GLU A 12 53.84 29.72 39.86
C GLU A 12 53.97 28.32 39.27
N THR A 13 54.88 27.48 39.78
CA THR A 13 55.04 26.09 39.29
C THR A 13 53.84 25.19 39.62
N TYR A 14 53.16 25.39 40.74
CA TYR A 14 51.90 24.69 41.05
C TYR A 14 50.74 25.16 40.17
N ALA A 15 50.69 26.44 39.79
CA ALA A 15 49.66 26.97 38.90
C ALA A 15 49.84 26.49 37.45
N GLU A 16 51.08 26.44 36.94
CA GLU A 16 51.39 25.95 35.59
C GLU A 16 51.09 24.44 35.44
N ASN A 17 51.42 23.62 36.45
CA ASN A 17 51.12 22.18 36.39
C ASN A 17 49.61 21.90 36.40
N ASN A 18 48.83 22.63 37.21
CA ASN A 18 47.37 22.52 37.23
C ASN A 18 46.73 23.02 35.92
N PHE A 19 47.32 24.02 35.26
CA PHE A 19 46.86 24.51 33.96
C PHE A 19 47.15 23.51 32.83
N ALA A 20 48.33 22.87 32.83
CA ALA A 20 48.67 21.82 31.88
C ALA A 20 47.79 20.57 32.03
N GLU A 21 47.44 20.19 33.26
CA GLU A 21 46.60 19.02 33.56
C GLU A 21 45.11 19.26 33.21
N THR A 22 44.62 20.48 33.41
CA THR A 22 43.29 20.91 32.94
C THR A 22 43.21 21.04 31.42
N GLN A 23 44.28 21.48 30.75
CA GLN A 23 44.33 21.52 29.30
C GLN A 23 44.40 20.11 28.67
N LYS A 24 45.15 19.19 29.30
CA LYS A 24 45.22 17.78 28.89
C LYS A 24 43.87 17.07 29.02
N SER A 25 43.22 17.16 30.18
CA SER A 25 41.89 16.59 30.40
C SER A 25 40.82 17.18 29.46
N ALA A 26 40.85 18.49 29.19
CA ALA A 26 39.95 19.11 28.21
C ALA A 26 40.18 18.59 26.78
N SER A 27 41.43 18.33 26.38
CA SER A 27 41.75 17.74 25.07
C SER A 27 41.31 16.29 24.92
N GLU A 28 41.47 15.46 25.96
CA GLU A 28 40.99 14.08 25.99
C GLU A 28 39.45 14.01 25.94
N LEU A 29 38.77 14.92 26.64
CA LEU A 29 37.31 15.03 26.65
C LEU A 29 36.78 15.48 25.27
N LYS A 30 37.49 16.38 24.60
CA LYS A 30 37.18 16.80 23.22
C LYS A 30 37.39 15.67 22.21
N LEU A 31 38.39 14.81 22.43
CA LEU A 31 38.69 13.65 21.60
C LEU A 31 37.65 12.54 21.79
N LEU A 32 37.21 12.31 23.02
CA LEU A 32 36.09 11.41 23.36
C LEU A 32 34.76 11.91 22.78
N MET A 33 34.45 13.20 22.89
CA MET A 33 33.25 13.78 22.28
C MET A 33 33.25 13.65 20.76
N ASN A 34 34.41 13.82 20.11
CA ASN A 34 34.54 13.61 18.66
C ASN A 34 34.37 12.13 18.29
N SER A 35 34.95 11.21 19.06
CA SER A 35 34.79 9.76 18.84
C SER A 35 33.34 9.31 19.00
N PHE A 36 32.65 9.77 20.06
CA PHE A 36 31.23 9.52 20.28
C PHE A 36 30.35 10.12 19.18
N GLY A 37 30.67 11.34 18.73
CA GLY A 37 29.95 11.98 17.62
C GLY A 37 30.08 11.22 16.30
N VAL A 38 31.26 10.65 16.03
CA VAL A 38 31.52 9.83 14.85
C VAL A 38 30.77 8.50 14.93
N GLU A 39 30.79 7.81 16.06
CA GLU A 39 30.01 6.56 16.25
C GLU A 39 28.49 6.77 16.12
N LEU A 40 27.96 7.86 16.70
CA LEU A 40 26.56 8.25 16.56
C LEU A 40 26.19 8.56 15.11
N PHE A 41 27.09 9.20 14.36
CA PHE A 41 26.89 9.49 12.95
C PHE A 41 26.87 8.23 12.09
N TYR A 42 27.77 7.26 12.34
CA TYR A 42 27.75 5.96 11.66
C TYR A 42 26.50 5.15 12.00
N TYR A 43 26.07 5.15 13.27
CA TYR A 43 24.82 4.50 13.67
C TYR A 43 23.60 5.13 12.98
N PHE A 44 23.56 6.47 12.89
CA PHE A 44 22.49 7.19 12.18
C PHE A 44 22.47 6.86 10.69
N LEU A 45 23.63 6.88 10.01
CA LEU A 45 23.75 6.50 8.61
C LEU A 45 23.33 5.04 8.36
N PHE A 46 23.74 4.14 9.24
CA PHE A 46 23.37 2.73 9.16
C PHE A 46 21.86 2.54 9.33
N ALA A 47 21.26 3.15 10.36
CA ALA A 47 19.82 3.11 10.59
C ALA A 47 19.04 3.67 9.39
N ARG A 48 19.50 4.78 8.81
CA ARG A 48 18.89 5.38 7.61
C ARG A 48 19.00 4.47 6.39
N GLY A 49 20.13 3.79 6.22
CA GLY A 49 20.33 2.81 5.15
C GLY A 49 19.37 1.62 5.28
N VAL A 50 19.21 1.08 6.50
CA VAL A 50 18.27 -0.02 6.77
C VAL A 50 16.82 0.41 6.53
N GLU A 51 16.43 1.62 6.93
CA GLU A 51 15.10 2.19 6.68
C GLU A 51 14.80 2.28 5.18
N LEU A 52 15.75 2.78 4.38
CA LEU A 52 15.62 2.88 2.92
C LEU A 52 15.49 1.50 2.25
N LEU A 53 16.28 0.51 2.70
CA LEU A 53 16.19 -0.85 2.18
C LEU A 53 14.84 -1.49 2.51
N PHE A 54 14.38 -1.36 3.75
CA PHE A 54 13.08 -1.88 4.18
C PHE A 54 11.94 -1.23 3.39
N TYR A 55 12.03 0.08 3.18
CA TYR A 55 11.09 0.82 2.35
C TYR A 55 11.07 0.31 0.91
N PHE A 56 12.23 0.13 0.27
CA PHE A 56 12.33 -0.38 -1.10
C PHE A 56 11.76 -1.80 -1.24
N ILE A 57 12.09 -2.68 -0.29
CA ILE A 57 11.55 -4.05 -0.24
C ILE A 57 10.02 -4.00 -0.11
N THR A 58 9.51 -3.17 0.80
CA THR A 58 8.07 -3.02 1.02
C THR A 58 7.38 -2.53 -0.26
N CYS A 59 7.85 -1.45 -0.88
CA CYS A 59 7.27 -0.94 -2.13
C CYS A 59 7.29 -1.99 -3.25
N THR A 60 8.36 -2.77 -3.36
CA THR A 60 8.49 -3.83 -4.37
C THR A 60 7.46 -4.94 -4.12
N VAL A 61 7.34 -5.43 -2.88
CA VAL A 61 6.38 -6.47 -2.51
C VAL A 61 4.93 -6.00 -2.74
N LEU A 62 4.61 -4.77 -2.33
CA LEU A 62 3.28 -4.19 -2.55
C LEU A 62 2.96 -4.05 -4.04
N SER A 63 3.94 -3.64 -4.85
CA SER A 63 3.77 -3.52 -6.31
C SER A 63 3.52 -4.87 -6.96
N ILE A 64 4.32 -5.89 -6.61
CA ILE A 64 4.16 -7.24 -7.13
C ILE A 64 2.77 -7.78 -6.79
N PHE A 65 2.34 -7.61 -5.54
CA PHE A 65 1.02 -8.03 -5.11
C PHE A 65 -0.09 -7.30 -5.88
N ALA A 66 0.01 -5.98 -6.03
CA ALA A 66 -1.00 -5.19 -6.74
C ALA A 66 -1.10 -5.56 -8.22
N VAL A 67 0.03 -5.79 -8.88
CA VAL A 67 0.07 -6.26 -10.27
C VAL A 67 -0.52 -7.66 -10.38
N TYR A 68 -0.15 -8.58 -9.50
CA TYR A 68 -0.70 -9.94 -9.48
C TYR A 68 -2.23 -9.94 -9.31
N TYR A 69 -2.72 -9.17 -8.33
CA TYR A 69 -4.15 -9.06 -8.06
C TYR A 69 -4.90 -8.43 -9.25
N GLY A 70 -4.36 -7.35 -9.81
CA GLY A 70 -4.91 -6.70 -11.00
C GLY A 70 -4.96 -7.62 -12.22
N LEU A 71 -3.88 -8.35 -12.50
CA LEU A 71 -3.82 -9.33 -13.59
C LEU A 71 -4.82 -10.46 -13.40
N THR A 72 -4.99 -10.94 -12.18
CA THR A 72 -5.95 -12.01 -11.89
C THR A 72 -7.39 -11.53 -12.08
N CYS A 73 -7.70 -10.32 -11.62
CA CYS A 73 -8.99 -9.67 -11.89
C CYS A 73 -9.27 -9.53 -13.39
N GLU A 74 -8.27 -9.10 -14.16
CA GLU A 74 -8.36 -8.92 -15.61
C GLU A 74 -8.55 -10.25 -16.34
N PHE A 75 -7.83 -11.29 -15.92
CA PHE A 75 -7.97 -12.65 -16.46
C PHE A 75 -9.37 -13.20 -16.22
N ILE A 76 -9.89 -13.11 -14.99
CA ILE A 76 -11.26 -13.52 -14.64
C ILE A 76 -12.27 -12.76 -15.50
N ARG A 77 -12.09 -11.44 -15.64
CA ARG A 77 -12.95 -10.59 -16.48
C ARG A 77 -12.95 -11.06 -17.94
N HIS A 78 -11.78 -11.39 -18.48
CA HIS A 78 -11.67 -11.86 -19.86
C HIS A 78 -12.43 -13.18 -20.07
N ILE A 79 -12.30 -14.13 -19.14
CA ILE A 79 -13.03 -15.40 -19.22
C ILE A 79 -14.55 -15.14 -19.14
N TYR A 80 -15.01 -14.28 -18.22
CA TYR A 80 -16.43 -13.92 -18.16
C TYR A 80 -16.95 -13.30 -19.45
N GLN A 81 -16.18 -12.44 -20.10
CA GLN A 81 -16.55 -11.86 -21.38
C GLN A 81 -16.65 -12.92 -22.49
N GLN A 82 -15.71 -13.86 -22.54
CA GLN A 82 -15.76 -14.97 -23.50
C GLN A 82 -17.00 -15.85 -23.28
N LEU A 83 -17.27 -16.22 -22.03
CA LEU A 83 -18.47 -16.99 -21.66
C LEU A 83 -19.75 -16.24 -22.06
N LEU A 84 -19.82 -14.95 -21.76
CA LEU A 84 -20.98 -14.12 -22.06
C LEU A 84 -21.20 -13.98 -23.57
N ASN A 85 -20.14 -13.93 -24.36
CA ASN A 85 -20.24 -13.89 -25.82
C ASN A 85 -20.71 -15.23 -26.39
N LYS A 86 -20.16 -16.37 -25.92
CA LYS A 86 -20.63 -17.71 -26.31
C LYS A 86 -22.12 -17.92 -26.00
N LEU A 87 -22.55 -17.46 -24.83
CA LEU A 87 -23.94 -17.59 -24.40
C LEU A 87 -24.91 -16.77 -25.25
N LYS A 88 -24.45 -15.66 -25.84
CA LYS A 88 -25.25 -14.83 -26.77
C LYS A 88 -25.30 -15.39 -28.19
N SER A 89 -24.32 -16.16 -28.64
CA SER A 89 -24.16 -16.55 -30.05
C SER A 89 -24.91 -17.84 -30.46
N ASN A 90 -26.05 -18.14 -29.82
CA ASN A 90 -26.79 -19.42 -29.91
C ASN A 90 -25.97 -20.62 -29.44
N CYS A 91 -26.30 -21.12 -28.25
CA CYS A 91 -25.57 -22.17 -27.55
C CYS A 91 -26.33 -23.51 -27.68
N PHE A 92 -25.64 -24.60 -28.04
CA PHE A 92 -26.23 -25.94 -28.01
C PHE A 92 -26.26 -26.48 -26.57
N LEU A 93 -27.05 -27.54 -26.32
CA LEU A 93 -27.19 -28.12 -24.98
C LEU A 93 -25.84 -28.59 -24.39
N GLN A 94 -24.97 -29.17 -25.22
CA GLN A 94 -23.67 -29.66 -24.76
C GLN A 94 -22.71 -28.51 -24.42
N ASP A 95 -22.74 -27.43 -25.20
CA ASP A 95 -21.99 -26.21 -24.88
C ASP A 95 -22.44 -25.58 -23.55
N MET A 96 -23.67 -25.85 -23.10
CA MET A 96 -24.20 -25.32 -21.85
C MET A 96 -23.69 -26.06 -20.62
N GLU A 97 -23.48 -27.38 -20.71
CA GLU A 97 -22.89 -28.14 -19.60
C GLU A 97 -21.45 -27.69 -19.36
N ASP A 98 -20.66 -27.61 -20.44
CA ASP A 98 -19.30 -27.07 -20.39
C ASP A 98 -19.27 -25.64 -19.84
N LEU A 99 -20.25 -24.81 -20.21
CA LEU A 99 -20.34 -23.43 -19.73
C LEU A 99 -20.63 -23.34 -18.23
N ILE A 100 -21.52 -24.20 -17.71
CA ILE A 100 -21.83 -24.26 -16.27
C ILE A 100 -20.62 -24.75 -15.48
N ASP A 101 -19.89 -25.72 -16.00
CA ASP A 101 -18.69 -26.25 -15.35
C ASP A 101 -17.56 -25.21 -15.32
N ILE A 102 -17.25 -24.56 -16.45
CA ILE A 102 -16.28 -23.46 -16.52
C ILE A 102 -16.69 -22.32 -15.58
N TYR A 103 -17.98 -21.98 -15.54
CA TYR A 103 -18.47 -20.95 -14.63
C TYR A 103 -18.22 -21.33 -13.16
N GLY A 104 -18.50 -22.57 -12.78
CA GLY A 104 -18.26 -23.08 -11.42
C GLY A 104 -16.77 -23.03 -11.04
N GLU A 105 -15.86 -23.35 -11.96
CA GLU A 105 -14.42 -23.20 -11.74
C GLU A 105 -14.01 -21.75 -11.48
N ILE A 106 -14.56 -20.80 -12.23
CA ILE A 106 -14.27 -19.37 -12.04
C ILE A 106 -14.84 -18.88 -10.70
N GLU A 107 -16.03 -19.33 -10.33
CA GLU A 107 -16.64 -19.00 -9.05
C GLU A 107 -15.80 -19.52 -7.86
N ASN A 108 -15.25 -20.74 -7.98
CA ASN A 108 -14.30 -21.28 -7.01
C ASN A 108 -13.00 -20.46 -6.95
N CYS A 109 -12.47 -20.04 -8.11
CA CYS A 109 -11.28 -19.17 -8.17
C CYS A 109 -11.53 -17.81 -7.51
N MET A 110 -12.69 -17.20 -7.77
CA MET A 110 -13.13 -15.95 -7.13
C MET A 110 -13.28 -16.11 -5.62
N SER A 111 -13.88 -17.22 -5.16
CA SER A 111 -14.02 -17.54 -3.73
C SER A 111 -12.65 -17.68 -3.06
N TYR A 112 -11.73 -18.41 -3.69
CA TYR A 112 -10.36 -18.57 -3.22
C TYR A 112 -9.63 -17.22 -3.13
N MET A 113 -9.76 -16.36 -4.15
CA MET A 113 -9.19 -15.02 -4.12
C MET A 113 -9.76 -14.19 -2.97
N ASP A 114 -11.08 -14.19 -2.77
CA ASP A 114 -11.69 -13.46 -1.68
C ASP A 114 -11.24 -14.00 -0.31
N GLU A 115 -11.17 -15.33 -0.14
CA GLU A 115 -10.77 -15.94 1.12
C GLU A 115 -9.32 -15.64 1.49
N LYS A 116 -8.39 -15.73 0.53
CA LYS A 116 -6.94 -15.59 0.79
C LYS A 116 -6.40 -14.18 0.61
N LEU A 117 -6.97 -13.42 -0.33
CA LEU A 117 -6.41 -12.12 -0.74
C LEU A 117 -7.21 -10.93 -0.21
N SER A 118 -8.41 -11.10 0.33
CA SER A 118 -9.22 -9.98 0.84
C SER A 118 -8.55 -9.22 1.98
N LEU A 119 -7.90 -9.93 2.92
CA LEU A 119 -7.15 -9.33 4.03
C LEU A 119 -5.88 -8.62 3.52
N PRO A 120 -4.99 -9.25 2.74
CA PRO A 120 -3.86 -8.56 2.12
C PRO A 120 -4.26 -7.33 1.28
N ALA A 121 -5.35 -7.42 0.51
CA ALA A 121 -5.87 -6.30 -0.27
C ALA A 121 -6.35 -5.16 0.64
N PHE A 122 -7.03 -5.48 1.74
CA PHE A 122 -7.42 -4.48 2.74
C PHE A 122 -6.20 -3.79 3.37
N LEU A 123 -5.22 -4.57 3.83
CA LEU A 123 -4.01 -4.01 4.45
C LEU A 123 -3.25 -3.11 3.46
N LEU A 124 -3.13 -3.53 2.21
CA LEU A 124 -2.53 -2.72 1.14
C LEU A 124 -3.27 -1.39 0.96
N VAL A 125 -4.61 -1.43 0.91
CA VAL A 125 -5.44 -0.23 0.78
C VAL A 125 -5.19 0.74 1.95
N VAL A 126 -5.16 0.23 3.18
CA VAL A 126 -4.90 1.04 4.37
C VAL A 126 -3.48 1.63 4.33
N MET A 127 -2.47 0.82 3.98
CA MET A 127 -1.08 1.28 3.87
C MET A 127 -0.92 2.40 2.83
N ASN A 128 -1.55 2.25 1.65
CA ASN A 128 -1.54 3.28 0.63
C ASN A 128 -2.22 4.57 1.12
N MET A 129 -3.38 4.45 1.78
CA MET A 129 -4.09 5.62 2.34
C MET A 129 -3.26 6.34 3.39
N SER A 130 -2.61 5.61 4.30
CA SER A 130 -1.71 6.19 5.29
C SER A 130 -0.49 6.87 4.65
N GLY A 131 0.10 6.25 3.61
CA GLY A 131 1.21 6.82 2.85
C GLY A 131 0.82 8.12 2.14
N LEU A 132 -0.32 8.13 1.45
CA LEU A 132 -0.86 9.31 0.78
C LEU A 132 -1.13 10.46 1.75
N PHE A 133 -1.73 10.15 2.90
CA PHE A 133 -1.99 11.14 3.94
C PHE A 133 -0.68 11.75 4.45
N TRP A 134 0.29 10.90 4.80
CA TRP A 134 1.60 11.35 5.31
C TRP A 134 2.35 12.22 4.30
N ALA A 135 2.34 11.82 3.03
CA ALA A 135 3.01 12.56 1.97
C ALA A 135 2.37 13.92 1.72
N SER A 136 1.03 13.94 1.63
CA SER A 136 0.24 15.16 1.42
C SER A 136 0.41 16.13 2.59
N TYR A 137 0.40 15.61 3.82
CA TYR A 137 0.65 16.40 5.03
C TYR A 137 2.03 17.05 4.98
N LYS A 138 3.08 16.28 4.66
CA LYS A 138 4.43 16.81 4.57
C LYS A 138 4.58 17.90 3.49
N ILE A 139 4.03 17.65 2.30
CA ILE A 139 4.05 18.61 1.19
C ILE A 139 3.39 19.92 1.59
N ALA A 140 2.29 19.86 2.34
CA ALA A 140 1.54 21.05 2.68
C ALA A 140 2.15 21.90 3.80
N TYR A 141 2.64 21.26 4.87
CA TYR A 141 3.06 21.98 6.07
C TYR A 141 4.55 22.39 6.09
N PHE A 142 5.40 21.70 5.33
CA PHE A 142 6.83 22.02 5.31
C PHE A 142 7.17 22.83 4.06
N SER A 143 7.23 24.15 4.21
CA SER A 143 7.52 25.09 3.14
C SER A 143 8.99 25.11 2.71
N ASP A 144 9.91 24.73 3.61
CA ASP A 144 11.37 24.81 3.39
C ASP A 144 11.97 23.49 2.88
N MET A 145 11.22 22.75 2.07
CA MET A 145 11.71 21.50 1.49
C MET A 145 12.60 21.76 0.27
N ASN A 146 13.74 21.07 0.20
CA ASN A 146 14.56 21.02 -1.01
C ASN A 146 13.71 20.50 -2.20
N ASP A 147 13.86 21.11 -3.37
CA ASP A 147 13.15 20.76 -4.61
C ASP A 147 13.22 19.26 -4.92
N CYS A 148 14.39 18.63 -4.74
CA CYS A 148 14.55 17.19 -4.96
C CYS A 148 13.66 16.35 -4.02
N TYR A 149 13.54 16.78 -2.75
CA TYR A 149 12.70 16.10 -1.77
C TYR A 149 11.21 16.31 -2.09
N PHE A 150 10.83 17.53 -2.50
CA PHE A 150 9.47 17.82 -2.93
C PHE A 150 9.04 16.97 -4.13
N ILE A 151 9.87 16.89 -5.17
CA ILE A 151 9.63 16.03 -6.34
C ILE A 151 9.49 14.56 -5.91
N SER A 152 10.37 14.07 -5.03
CA SER A 152 10.30 12.71 -4.51
C SER A 152 8.95 12.42 -3.82
N MET A 153 8.43 13.37 -3.04
CA MET A 153 7.13 13.24 -2.35
C MET A 153 5.95 13.25 -3.32
N ILE A 154 6.03 14.02 -4.41
CA ILE A 154 5.03 13.97 -5.49
C ILE A 154 5.06 12.60 -6.17
N CYS A 155 6.24 12.11 -6.56
CA CYS A 155 6.38 10.78 -7.17
C CYS A 155 5.82 9.69 -6.27
N PHE A 156 6.11 9.77 -4.97
CA PHE A 156 5.57 8.86 -3.96
C PHE A 156 4.03 8.87 -3.91
N THR A 157 3.44 10.07 -3.92
CA THR A 157 1.98 10.25 -3.90
C THR A 157 1.34 9.68 -5.16
N ILE A 158 1.93 9.93 -6.33
CA ILE A 158 1.47 9.37 -7.61
C ILE A 158 1.53 7.85 -7.57
N PHE A 159 2.66 7.29 -7.13
CA PHE A 159 2.86 5.84 -7.06
C PHE A 159 1.81 5.13 -6.19
N HIS A 160 1.60 5.60 -4.95
CA HIS A 160 0.60 5.01 -4.07
C HIS A 160 -0.83 5.18 -4.60
N SER A 161 -1.13 6.32 -5.23
CA SER A 161 -2.43 6.55 -5.87
C SER A 161 -2.65 5.60 -7.05
N SER A 162 -1.63 5.38 -7.89
CA SER A 162 -1.71 4.45 -9.03
C SER A 162 -1.93 3.01 -8.58
N ILE A 163 -1.21 2.54 -7.54
CA ILE A 163 -1.40 1.20 -6.97
C ILE A 163 -2.82 1.04 -6.43
N GLN A 164 -3.28 2.04 -5.66
CA GLN A 164 -4.61 2.04 -5.07
C GLN A 164 -5.71 1.95 -6.13
N LEU A 165 -5.59 2.76 -7.18
CA LEU A 165 -6.55 2.78 -8.29
C LEU A 165 -6.53 1.47 -9.07
N LEU A 166 -5.34 0.94 -9.39
CA LEU A 166 -5.21 -0.35 -10.08
C LEU A 166 -5.97 -1.46 -9.35
N MET A 167 -5.80 -1.55 -8.03
CA MET A 167 -6.47 -2.55 -7.20
C MET A 167 -8.00 -2.39 -7.19
N ILE A 168 -8.48 -1.20 -6.80
CA ILE A 168 -9.92 -0.97 -6.60
C ILE A 168 -10.65 -1.03 -7.94
N VAL A 169 -10.11 -0.43 -8.99
CA VAL A 169 -10.75 -0.40 -10.31
C VAL A 169 -10.84 -1.80 -10.90
N SER A 170 -9.75 -2.58 -10.86
CA SER A 170 -9.75 -3.95 -11.39
C SER A 170 -10.77 -4.83 -10.66
N ALA A 171 -10.78 -4.84 -9.32
CA ALA A 171 -11.76 -5.62 -8.58
C ALA A 171 -13.19 -5.14 -8.79
N SER A 172 -13.43 -3.82 -8.87
CA SER A 172 -14.77 -3.28 -9.11
C SER A 172 -15.32 -3.69 -10.48
N ILE A 173 -14.50 -3.62 -11.53
CA ILE A 173 -14.92 -4.01 -12.88
C ILE A 173 -15.16 -5.53 -12.92
N THR A 174 -14.31 -6.33 -12.28
CA THR A 174 -14.51 -7.78 -12.18
C THR A 174 -15.81 -8.12 -11.46
N ASN A 175 -16.11 -7.49 -10.33
CA ASN A 175 -17.39 -7.66 -9.62
C ASN A 175 -18.60 -7.31 -10.48
N GLU A 176 -18.52 -6.25 -11.28
CA GLU A 176 -19.59 -5.91 -12.22
C GLU A 176 -19.76 -6.97 -13.31
N SER A 177 -18.65 -7.51 -13.85
CA SER A 177 -18.69 -8.57 -14.86
C SER A 177 -19.31 -9.87 -14.31
N VAL A 178 -18.97 -10.23 -13.07
CA VAL A 178 -19.53 -11.36 -12.33
C VAL A 178 -21.03 -11.18 -12.14
N ASN A 179 -21.47 -10.00 -11.70
CA ASN A 179 -22.89 -9.71 -11.50
C ASN A 179 -23.70 -9.78 -12.81
N LYS A 180 -23.14 -9.29 -13.92
CA LYS A 180 -23.77 -9.44 -15.24
C LYS A 180 -23.89 -10.91 -15.65
N MET A 181 -22.84 -11.70 -15.43
CA MET A 181 -22.87 -13.12 -15.73
C MET A 181 -23.86 -13.87 -14.83
N LYS A 182 -23.87 -13.62 -13.52
CA LYS A 182 -24.84 -14.18 -12.56
C LYS A 182 -26.28 -13.95 -13.00
N CYS A 183 -26.60 -12.72 -13.44
CA CYS A 183 -27.93 -12.38 -13.95
C CYS A 183 -28.32 -13.20 -15.20
N LEU A 184 -27.39 -13.44 -16.12
CA LEU A 184 -27.63 -14.26 -17.32
C LEU A 184 -27.76 -15.74 -16.98
N VAL A 185 -26.88 -16.25 -16.12
CA VAL A 185 -26.89 -17.64 -15.69
C VAL A 185 -28.18 -17.96 -14.91
N ARG A 186 -28.70 -17.04 -14.09
CA ARG A 186 -30.02 -17.19 -13.46
C ARG A 186 -31.17 -17.26 -14.47
N ARG A 187 -31.01 -16.67 -15.66
CA ARG A 187 -32.01 -16.72 -16.74
C ARG A 187 -31.88 -17.96 -17.63
N LEU A 188 -30.76 -18.67 -17.57
CA LEU A 188 -30.45 -19.85 -18.39
C LEU A 188 -31.56 -20.93 -18.37
N PRO A 189 -32.12 -21.33 -17.21
CA PRO A 189 -33.17 -22.35 -17.18
C PRO A 189 -34.41 -21.95 -17.97
N TYR A 190 -34.72 -20.65 -18.02
CA TYR A 190 -35.90 -20.13 -18.72
C TYR A 190 -35.71 -20.08 -20.23
N LEU A 191 -34.46 -20.03 -20.71
CA LEU A 191 -34.13 -20.10 -22.13
C LEU A 191 -34.29 -21.53 -22.69
N PHE A 192 -34.21 -22.55 -21.83
CA PHE A 192 -34.29 -23.96 -22.20
C PHE A 192 -35.36 -24.69 -21.38
N PRO A 193 -36.66 -24.40 -21.63
CA PRO A 193 -37.75 -24.96 -20.83
C PRO A 193 -37.80 -26.50 -20.85
N MET A 194 -37.33 -27.13 -21.93
CA MET A 194 -37.22 -28.60 -22.06
C MET A 194 -36.25 -29.23 -21.04
N HIS A 195 -35.22 -28.49 -20.60
CA HIS A 195 -34.18 -28.98 -19.67
C HIS A 195 -34.15 -28.17 -18.36
N TYR A 196 -35.24 -27.46 -18.05
CA TYR A 196 -35.31 -26.53 -16.93
C TYR A 196 -34.88 -27.17 -15.60
N GLY A 197 -35.36 -28.39 -15.31
CA GLY A 197 -35.10 -29.08 -14.05
C GLY A 197 -33.63 -29.45 -13.87
N GLU A 198 -33.00 -29.96 -14.93
CA GLU A 198 -31.60 -30.40 -14.93
C GLU A 198 -30.64 -29.21 -14.82
N ILE A 199 -30.85 -28.17 -15.63
CA ILE A 199 -30.05 -26.94 -15.59
C ILE A 199 -30.21 -26.26 -14.23
N LYS A 200 -31.44 -26.14 -13.72
CA LYS A 200 -31.69 -25.54 -12.40
C LYS A 200 -31.04 -26.34 -11.26
N PHE A 201 -31.04 -27.67 -11.34
CA PHE A 201 -30.41 -28.52 -10.35
C PHE A 201 -28.89 -28.34 -10.34
N LYS A 202 -28.23 -28.42 -11.51
CA LYS A 202 -26.79 -28.15 -11.65
C LYS A 202 -26.42 -26.75 -11.16
N LEU A 203 -27.23 -25.74 -11.53
CA LEU A 203 -26.99 -24.38 -11.07
C LEU A 203 -27.11 -24.23 -9.54
N LYS A 204 -28.08 -24.91 -8.94
CA LYS A 204 -28.26 -24.89 -7.48
C LYS A 204 -27.14 -25.63 -6.76
N GLN A 205 -26.60 -26.68 -7.35
CA GLN A 205 -25.49 -27.44 -6.78
C GLN A 205 -24.17 -26.65 -6.83
N ASN A 206 -23.94 -25.89 -7.90
CA ASN A 206 -22.64 -25.25 -8.16
C ASN A 206 -22.60 -23.72 -7.87
N LEU A 207 -23.73 -22.99 -7.84
CA LEU A 207 -23.73 -21.51 -7.84
C LEU A 207 -24.52 -20.82 -6.69
N MET A 208 -24.70 -21.46 -5.54
CA MET A 208 -25.46 -20.83 -4.44
C MET A 208 -24.66 -19.77 -3.66
N GLN A 209 -23.40 -19.49 -3.99
CA GLN A 209 -22.61 -18.50 -3.25
C GLN A 209 -22.61 -17.13 -3.93
N ASP A 210 -22.94 -16.09 -3.16
CA ASP A 210 -22.76 -14.71 -3.61
C ASP A 210 -21.27 -14.34 -3.54
N ASN A 211 -20.48 -14.88 -4.47
CA ASN A 211 -19.04 -14.61 -4.54
C ASN A 211 -18.79 -13.27 -5.24
N ASN A 212 -18.40 -12.27 -4.46
CA ASN A 212 -17.92 -10.98 -4.92
C ASN A 212 -16.54 -10.74 -4.27
N LEU A 213 -15.65 -10.04 -4.95
CA LEU A 213 -14.39 -9.60 -4.35
C LEU A 213 -14.67 -8.52 -3.32
N THR A 214 -14.26 -8.78 -2.09
CA THR A 214 -14.41 -7.88 -0.96
C THR A 214 -13.06 -7.46 -0.40
N LEU A 215 -13.04 -6.31 0.27
CA LEU A 215 -11.99 -5.97 1.20
C LEU A 215 -12.38 -6.55 2.56
N TRP A 216 -11.64 -7.56 3.00
CA TRP A 216 -11.84 -8.29 4.25
C TRP A 216 -13.33 -8.59 4.57
N LYS A 217 -14.12 -9.09 3.61
CA LYS A 217 -15.55 -9.44 3.80
C LYS A 217 -16.46 -8.34 4.35
N THR A 218 -15.95 -7.11 4.51
CA THR A 218 -16.67 -5.98 5.13
C THR A 218 -17.17 -5.03 4.07
N TYR A 219 -16.39 -4.82 3.00
CA TYR A 219 -16.74 -3.94 1.89
C TYR A 219 -16.67 -4.67 0.56
N VAL A 220 -17.78 -4.73 -0.16
CA VAL A 220 -17.78 -5.15 -1.57
C VAL A 220 -17.07 -4.08 -2.38
N ILE A 221 -16.09 -4.49 -3.18
CA ILE A 221 -15.36 -3.54 -4.02
C ILE A 221 -16.25 -3.12 -5.18
N ASP A 222 -16.65 -1.86 -5.20
CA ASP A 222 -17.52 -1.28 -6.22
C ASP A 222 -16.97 0.07 -6.73
N ARG A 223 -17.65 0.64 -7.73
CA ARG A 223 -17.25 1.94 -8.30
C ARG A 223 -17.38 3.06 -7.28
N SER A 224 -18.29 2.92 -6.30
CA SER A 224 -18.49 3.93 -5.27
C SER A 224 -17.28 4.03 -4.35
N LEU A 225 -16.63 2.91 -4.02
CA LEU A 225 -15.40 2.88 -3.24
C LEU A 225 -14.24 3.59 -3.95
N ALA A 226 -14.10 3.41 -5.27
CA ALA A 226 -13.10 4.13 -6.07
C ALA A 226 -13.33 5.64 -5.99
N ILE A 227 -14.58 6.07 -6.21
CA ILE A 227 -14.97 7.49 -6.16
C ILE A 227 -14.80 8.06 -4.75
N ALA A 228 -15.18 7.30 -3.71
CA ALA A 228 -15.02 7.71 -2.33
C ALA A 228 -13.54 7.88 -1.97
N SER A 229 -12.68 6.96 -2.40
CA SER A 229 -11.24 7.03 -2.15
C SER A 229 -10.60 8.28 -2.78
N LEU A 230 -11.02 8.64 -4.00
CA LEU A 230 -10.60 9.88 -4.67
C LEU A 230 -11.20 11.12 -4.02
N GLY A 231 -12.49 11.08 -3.65
CA GLY A 231 -13.18 12.18 -2.99
C GLY A 231 -12.58 12.50 -1.62
N VAL A 232 -12.18 11.48 -0.86
CA VAL A 232 -11.46 11.61 0.40
C VAL A 232 -10.11 12.29 0.17
N LEU A 233 -9.34 11.85 -0.82
CA LEU A 233 -8.04 12.45 -1.15
C LEU A 233 -8.18 13.94 -1.54
N LEU A 234 -9.15 14.27 -2.39
CA LEU A 234 -9.43 15.66 -2.79
C LEU A 234 -9.90 16.53 -1.63
N THR A 235 -10.79 16.01 -0.78
CA THR A 235 -11.35 16.74 0.36
C THR A 235 -10.27 17.04 1.39
N TYR A 236 -9.44 16.04 1.74
CA TYR A 236 -8.31 16.25 2.63
C TYR A 236 -7.26 17.19 2.01
N GLY A 237 -6.96 17.05 0.72
CA GLY A 237 -6.06 17.98 0.02
C GLY A 237 -6.56 19.43 0.06
N PHE A 238 -7.86 19.65 -0.12
CA PHE A 238 -8.48 20.97 -0.03
C PHE A 238 -8.46 21.54 1.40
N LEU A 239 -8.82 20.74 2.40
CA LEU A 239 -8.76 21.13 3.82
C LEU A 239 -7.35 21.57 4.20
N ILE A 240 -6.36 20.76 3.85
CA ILE A 240 -4.95 21.02 4.13
C ILE A 240 -4.48 22.29 3.39
N GLY A 241 -4.86 22.47 2.13
CA GLY A 241 -4.50 23.64 1.33
C GLY A 241 -5.05 24.95 1.89
N ASN A 242 -6.28 24.95 2.43
CA ASN A 242 -6.86 26.14 3.06
C ASN A 242 -6.23 26.44 4.43
N LEU A 243 -5.96 25.41 5.25
CA LEU A 243 -5.31 25.60 6.55
C LEU A 243 -3.92 26.25 6.45
N ARG A 244 -3.20 26.04 5.33
CA ARG A 244 -1.92 26.71 5.06
C ARG A 244 -2.07 28.22 4.78
N LYS A 245 -3.19 28.66 4.23
CA LYS A 245 -3.38 30.06 3.82
C LYS A 245 -3.60 31.01 5.00
N ASP A 246 -4.06 30.46 6.13
CA ASP A 246 -4.42 31.21 7.33
C ASP A 246 -3.37 31.11 8.45
N SER A 247 -2.21 30.48 8.18
CA SER A 247 -1.10 30.31 9.13
C SER A 247 0.19 30.97 8.63
#